data_AF-A0A7S0XYG4-F1
#
_entry.id   AF-A0A7S0XYG4-F1
#
_cell.length_a   1.000
_cell.length_b   1.000
_cell.length_c   1.000
_cell.angle_alpha   90.00
_cell.angle_beta   90.00
_cell.angle_gamma   90.00
#
_symmetry.space_group_name_H-M   'P 1'
#
loop_
_entity.id
_entity.type
_entity.pdbx_description
1 polymer ?
#
loop_
_entity_poly.entity_id
_entity_poly.type
_entity_poly.pdbx_seq_one_letter_code
_entity_poly.pdbx_strand_id
1 'polypeptide(L)'
;MLLADANGGRELRGIAAVLRDHVSAATSTAGGAIEPRSVIESVRTIAKTLNIGRQEDAHEFLRAIVEGLDAREVDRATISKSRGKEEDPKAPPNEGSVAKAI
;
A
#
# COMPACT_ATOMS: atom_id res chain seq x y z
N MET A 1 8.84 -28.64 -7.42
CA MET A 1 7.64 -28.48 -6.58
C MET A 1 7.29 -27.00 -6.59
N LEU A 2 6.39 -26.60 -7.49
CA LEU A 2 5.87 -25.23 -7.55
C LEU A 2 5.01 -25.02 -6.31
N LEU A 3 5.40 -24.13 -5.41
CA LEU A 3 4.47 -23.59 -4.43
C LEU A 3 3.50 -22.70 -5.19
N ALA A 4 2.33 -23.27 -5.49
CA ALA A 4 1.17 -22.50 -5.90
C ALA A 4 0.74 -21.65 -4.70
N ASP A 5 0.78 -20.32 -4.84
CA ASP A 5 0.25 -19.42 -3.84
C ASP A 5 -1.27 -19.60 -3.74
N ALA A 6 -1.69 -20.07 -2.57
CA ALA A 6 -3.07 -20.35 -2.19
C ALA A 6 -3.81 -19.06 -1.82
N ASN A 7 -3.90 -18.08 -2.72
CA ASN A 7 -4.65 -16.85 -2.43
C ASN A 7 -5.60 -16.47 -3.58
N GLY A 8 -6.81 -17.02 -3.52
CA GLY A 8 -7.96 -16.73 -4.37
C GLY A 8 -8.59 -15.35 -4.14
N GLY A 9 -7.78 -14.31 -3.95
CA GLY A 9 -8.21 -12.93 -3.81
C GLY A 9 -7.02 -12.02 -4.10
N ARG A 10 -7.01 -11.35 -5.25
CA ARG A 10 -5.95 -10.42 -5.66
C ARG A 10 -6.04 -9.15 -4.81
N GLU A 11 -5.67 -9.22 -3.54
CA GLU A 11 -5.27 -8.01 -2.81
C GLU A 11 -4.02 -7.45 -3.49
N LEU A 12 -4.09 -6.19 -3.91
CA LEU A 12 -2.95 -5.45 -4.44
C LEU A 12 -1.93 -5.21 -3.34
N ARG A 13 -1.11 -6.23 -3.06
CA ARG A 13 0.05 -6.16 -2.17
C ARG A 13 0.98 -5.06 -2.67
N GLY A 14 1.43 -4.21 -1.74
CA GLY A 14 2.37 -3.12 -2.07
C GLY A 14 3.67 -3.66 -2.67
N ILE A 15 4.29 -2.88 -3.56
CA ILE A 15 5.49 -3.27 -4.30
C ILE A 15 6.62 -3.76 -3.39
N ALA A 16 6.75 -3.19 -2.18
CA ALA A 16 7.72 -3.62 -1.16
C ALA A 16 7.57 -5.09 -0.73
N ALA A 17 6.33 -5.57 -0.56
CA ALA A 17 6.07 -6.95 -0.14
C ALA A 17 6.40 -7.91 -1.28
N VAL A 18 5.96 -7.57 -2.48
CA VAL A 18 6.18 -8.37 -3.69
C VAL A 18 7.67 -8.52 -4.02
N LEU A 19 8.45 -7.43 -3.93
CA LEU A 19 9.89 -7.47 -4.14
C LEU A 19 10.60 -8.33 -3.09
N ARG A 20 10.19 -8.24 -1.82
CA ARG A 20 10.78 -9.04 -0.73
C ARG A 20 10.56 -10.53 -0.94
N ASP A 21 9.34 -10.92 -1.30
CA ASP A 21 8.99 -12.32 -1.57
C ASP A 21 9.82 -12.83 -2.76
N HIS A 22 9.98 -12.02 -3.82
CA HIS A 22 10.81 -12.38 -4.97
C HIS A 22 12.30 -12.51 -4.62
N VAL A 23 12.87 -11.62 -3.81
CA VAL A 23 14.25 -11.71 -3.33
C VAL A 23 14.45 -12.96 -2.49
N SER A 24 13.50 -13.27 -1.59
CA SER A 24 13.58 -14.49 -0.77
C SER A 24 13.51 -15.74 -1.63
N ALA A 25 12.68 -15.76 -2.68
CA ALA A 25 12.66 -16.86 -3.63
C ALA A 25 14.01 -16.98 -4.36
N ALA A 26 14.53 -15.86 -4.89
CA ALA A 26 15.78 -15.80 -5.65
C ALA A 26 16.97 -16.35 -4.87
N THR A 27 17.09 -15.96 -3.60
CA THR A 27 18.19 -16.36 -2.72
C THR A 27 18.03 -17.80 -2.21
N SER A 28 16.82 -18.34 -2.21
CA SER A 28 16.54 -19.72 -1.82
C SER A 28 16.69 -20.71 -2.98
N THR A 29 16.58 -20.25 -4.23
CA THR A 29 16.87 -21.07 -5.40
C THR A 29 18.39 -21.25 -5.57
N ALA A 30 18.87 -22.46 -5.32
CA ALA A 30 20.27 -22.87 -5.54
C ALA A 30 20.63 -22.94 -7.04
N GLY A 31 20.63 -21.81 -7.73
CA GLY A 31 20.95 -21.69 -9.16
C GLY A 31 19.78 -21.96 -10.12
N GLY A 32 18.56 -22.12 -9.60
CA GLY A 32 17.35 -22.22 -10.41
C GLY A 32 16.89 -20.88 -10.99
N ALA A 33 16.29 -20.89 -12.18
CA ALA A 33 15.64 -19.71 -12.73
C ALA A 33 14.29 -19.46 -12.04
N ILE A 34 14.00 -18.19 -11.76
CA ILE A 34 12.71 -17.76 -11.23
C ILE A 34 12.12 -16.66 -12.12
N GLU A 35 10.80 -16.62 -12.21
CA GLU A 35 10.09 -15.65 -13.05
C GLU A 35 9.45 -14.54 -12.20
N PRO A 36 9.71 -13.26 -12.49
CA PRO A 36 9.22 -12.14 -11.69
C PRO A 36 7.77 -11.74 -12.01
N ARG A 37 6.85 -12.69 -12.18
CA ARG A 37 5.46 -12.40 -12.63
C ARG A 37 4.74 -11.42 -11.70
N SER A 38 4.75 -11.68 -10.39
CA SER A 38 4.10 -10.84 -9.40
C SER A 38 4.73 -9.44 -9.32
N VAL A 39 6.05 -9.35 -9.49
CA VAL A 39 6.78 -8.07 -9.57
C VAL A 39 6.29 -7.27 -10.76
N ILE A 40 6.23 -7.86 -11.94
CA ILE A 40 5.76 -7.20 -13.16
C ILE A 40 4.31 -6.70 -12.99
N GLU A 41 3.43 -7.53 -12.46
CA GLU A 41 2.03 -7.14 -12.22
C GLU A 41 1.91 -5.96 -11.25
N SER A 42 2.66 -5.99 -10.14
CA SER A 42 2.68 -4.90 -9.16
C SER A 42 3.24 -3.61 -9.76
N VAL A 43 4.35 -3.72 -10.50
CA VAL A 43 5.01 -2.58 -11.16
C VAL A 43 4.09 -1.92 -12.19
N ARG A 44 3.28 -2.68 -12.94
CA ARG A 44 2.30 -2.11 -13.88
C ARG A 44 1.24 -1.24 -13.21
N THR A 45 0.97 -1.44 -11.91
CA THR A 45 0.01 -0.60 -11.18
C THR A 45 0.56 0.78 -10.86
N ILE A 46 1.88 0.92 -10.73
CA ILE A 46 2.57 2.16 -10.36
C ILE A 46 3.20 2.86 -11.57
N ALA A 47 3.62 2.10 -12.58
CA ALA A 47 4.21 2.62 -13.82
C ALA A 47 3.58 1.97 -15.05
N LYS A 48 2.55 2.64 -15.56
CA LYS A 48 1.74 2.20 -16.72
C LYS A 48 2.53 2.14 -18.04
N THR A 49 3.68 2.82 -18.09
CA THR A 49 4.57 2.87 -19.26
C THR A 49 5.40 1.59 -19.43
N LEU A 50 5.58 0.81 -18.37
CA LEU A 50 6.35 -0.42 -18.39
C LEU A 50 5.56 -1.54 -19.07
N ASN A 51 6.01 -1.93 -20.26
CA ASN A 51 5.37 -2.96 -21.07
C ASN A 51 6.21 -4.24 -21.12
N ILE A 52 5.55 -5.39 -20.98
CA ILE A 52 6.22 -6.69 -21.08
C ILE A 52 6.80 -6.86 -22.49
N GLY A 53 8.07 -7.27 -22.57
CA GLY A 53 8.78 -7.50 -23.83
C GLY A 53 9.41 -6.25 -24.44
N ARG A 54 9.17 -5.07 -23.87
CA ARG A 54 9.92 -3.85 -24.19
C ARG A 54 11.07 -3.69 -23.19
N GLN A 55 12.27 -3.41 -23.68
CA GLN A 55 13.36 -3.00 -22.80
C GLN A 55 13.08 -1.60 -22.27
N GLU A 56 13.18 -1.47 -20.96
CA GLU A 56 12.97 -0.22 -20.25
C GLU A 56 14.31 0.26 -19.72
N ASP A 57 14.47 1.57 -19.64
CA ASP A 57 15.64 2.18 -19.05
C ASP A 57 15.71 1.83 -17.56
N ALA A 58 16.87 1.36 -17.10
CA ALA A 58 17.03 0.91 -15.71
C ALA A 58 16.72 2.02 -14.70
N HIS A 59 17.03 3.27 -15.05
CA HIS A 59 16.78 4.43 -14.20
C HIS A 59 15.29 4.79 -14.12
N GLU A 60 14.54 4.68 -15.23
CA GLU A 60 13.07 4.82 -15.26
C GLU A 60 12.40 3.75 -14.40
N PHE A 61 12.87 2.50 -14.52
CA PHE A 61 12.39 1.39 -13.70
C PHE A 61 12.63 1.65 -12.20
N LEU A 62 13.86 2.02 -11.82
CA LEU A 62 14.19 2.30 -10.41
C LEU A 62 13.38 3.47 -9.85
N ARG A 63 13.19 4.53 -10.64
CA ARG A 63 12.35 5.67 -10.26
C ARG A 63 10.92 5.23 -9.93
N ALA A 64 10.31 4.45 -10.81
CA ALA A 64 8.96 3.93 -10.60
C ALA A 64 8.85 3.10 -9.31
N ILE A 65 9.86 2.25 -9.03
CA ILE A 65 9.91 1.47 -7.79
C ILE A 65 9.94 2.37 -6.56
N VAL A 66 10.83 3.36 -6.53
CA VAL A 66 10.95 4.30 -5.39
C VAL A 66 9.66 5.08 -5.18
N GLU A 67 9.08 5.65 -6.24
CA GLU A 67 7.81 6.38 -6.16
C GLU A 67 6.66 5.48 -5.65
N GLY A 68 6.62 4.22 -6.08
CA GLY A 68 5.63 3.24 -5.61
C GLY A 68 5.83 2.78 -4.16
N LEU A 69 7.05 2.83 -3.63
CA LEU A 69 7.35 2.60 -2.23
C LEU A 69 6.87 3.79 -1.37
N ASP A 70 7.19 5.01 -1.80
CA ASP A 70 6.90 6.25 -1.07
C ASP A 70 5.41 6.57 -1.02
N ALA A 71 4.66 6.33 -2.11
CA ALA A 71 3.23 6.62 -2.18
C ALA A 71 2.41 5.94 -1.04
N ARG A 72 2.82 4.74 -0.61
CA ARG A 72 2.13 4.00 0.45
C ARG A 72 2.51 4.46 1.87
N GLU A 73 3.65 5.13 2.03
CA GLU A 73 4.02 5.80 3.28
C GLU A 73 3.19 7.07 3.49
N VAL A 74 2.97 7.83 2.42
CA VAL A 74 2.16 9.06 2.42
C VAL A 74 0.68 8.76 2.70
N ASP A 75 0.12 7.68 2.13
CA ASP A 75 -1.26 7.26 2.40
C ASP A 75 -1.47 6.90 3.89
N ARG A 76 -0.51 6.21 4.51
CA ARG A 76 -0.56 5.88 5.95
C ARG A 76 -0.50 7.13 6.83
N ALA A 77 0.33 8.12 6.46
CA ALA A 77 0.44 9.38 7.19
C ALA A 77 -0.79 10.28 7.03
N THR A 78 -1.52 10.16 5.91
CA THR A 78 -2.73 10.95 5.64
C THR A 78 -3.94 10.38 6.39
N ILE A 79 -4.08 9.05 6.46
CA ILE A 79 -5.17 8.37 7.19
C ILE A 79 -5.09 8.60 8.71
N SER A 80 -3.88 8.74 9.29
CA SER A 80 -3.73 9.04 10.72
C SER A 80 -4.14 10.47 11.08
N LYS A 81 -4.07 11.42 10.14
CA LYS A 81 -4.45 12.82 10.34
C LYS A 81 -5.96 13.06 10.32
N SER A 82 -6.72 12.23 9.58
CA SER A 82 -8.18 12.34 9.48
C SER A 82 -8.94 11.72 10.65
N ARG A 83 -8.31 10.90 11.49
CA ARG A 83 -8.95 10.20 12.62
C ARG A 83 -8.92 10.99 13.95
N GLY A 84 -8.33 12.18 13.97
CA GLY A 84 -8.17 13.03 15.16
C GLY A 84 -9.17 14.17 15.31
N LYS A 85 -10.25 14.21 14.54
CA LYS A 85 -11.36 15.17 14.71
C LYS A 85 -12.67 14.43 14.96
N GLU A 86 -12.75 13.72 16.08
CA GLU A 86 -14.04 13.37 16.67
C GLU A 86 -14.32 14.46 17.71
N GLU A 87 -15.36 15.25 17.46
CA GLU A 87 -15.73 16.40 18.26
C GLU A 87 -16.12 15.96 19.68
N ASP A 88 -15.63 16.68 20.70
CA ASP A 88 -16.05 16.52 22.09
C ASP A 88 -17.60 16.54 22.17
N PRO A 89 -18.22 15.61 22.90
CA PRO A 89 -19.65 15.68 23.14
C PRO A 89 -19.94 16.96 23.93
N LYS A 90 -20.54 17.94 23.25
CA LYS A 90 -21.03 19.20 23.82
C LYS A 90 -21.81 18.88 25.10
N ALA A 91 -21.27 19.34 26.23
CA ALA A 91 -21.88 19.18 27.55
C ALA A 91 -23.36 19.59 27.53
N PRO A 92 -24.24 18.89 28.27
CA PRO A 92 -25.66 19.22 28.29
C PRO A 92 -25.87 20.66 28.78
N PRO A 93 -26.88 21.37 28.24
CA PRO A 93 -27.14 22.74 28.62
C PRO A 93 -27.52 22.80 30.08
N ASN A 94 -26.86 23.70 30.79
CA ASN A 94 -27.18 24.15 32.12
C ASN A 94 -28.61 24.71 32.17
N GLU A 95 -29.54 23.97 32.75
CA GLU A 95 -30.84 24.52 33.17
C GLU A 95 -30.63 25.46 34.35
N GLY A 96 -30.32 26.71 34.01
CA GLY A 96 -30.40 27.83 34.92
C GLY A 96 -31.86 28.10 35.29
N SER A 97 -32.12 27.97 36.59
CA SER A 97 -33.18 28.62 37.36
C SER A 97 -33.85 29.81 36.64
N VAL A 98 -35.17 29.70 36.43
CA VAL A 98 -36.02 30.88 36.27
C VAL A 98 -37.15 30.78 37.28
N ALA A 99 -36.97 31.51 38.38
CA ALA A 99 -38.05 31.92 39.25
C ALA A 99 -39.04 32.83 38.50
N LYS A 100 -40.35 32.56 38.65
CA LYS A 100 -41.44 33.56 38.74
C LYS A 100 -42.74 32.80 39.03
N ALA A 101 -43.31 32.97 40.22
CA ALA A 101 -44.34 33.97 40.54
C ALA A 101 -45.71 33.59 39.96
N ILE A 102 -46.62 33.09 40.79
CA ILE A 102 -47.76 33.77 41.43
C ILE A 102 -48.28 32.85 42.54
#